data_AF-A0A3N5HGM0-F1
#
_entry.id   AF-A0A3N5HGM0-F1
#
_cell.length_a   1.000
_cell.length_b   1.000
_cell.length_c   1.000
_cell.angle_alpha   90.00
_cell.angle_beta   90.00
_cell.angle_gamma   90.00
#
_symmetry.space_group_name_H-M   'P 1'
#
loop_
_entity.id
_entity.type
_entity.pdbx_description
1 polymer ?
#
loop_
_entity_poly.entity_id
_entity_poly.type
_entity_poly.pdbx_seq_one_letter_code
_entity_poly.pdbx_strand_id
1 'polypeptide(L)' 'IRNSSKARDIVLDPFGGSGSTLIACEKAGRQARLIELDPKYVDTIILRWQEFSGGTAVLDGGGRSYEEIAAGREAA' A
#
# COMPACT_ATOMS: atom_id res chain seq x y z
N ILE A 1 7.04 -0.58 15.20
CA ILE A 1 8.08 -0.82 14.18
C ILE A 1 9.51 -0.42 14.59
N ARG A 2 9.77 0.78 15.15
CA ARG A 2 11.17 1.24 15.40
C ARG A 2 11.95 0.43 16.45
N ASN A 3 11.27 -0.07 17.47
CA ASN A 3 11.90 -0.85 18.56
C ASN A 3 12.23 -2.31 18.15
N SER A 4 11.65 -2.79 17.05
CA SER A 4 11.63 -4.22 16.71
C SER A 4 12.06 -4.51 15.27
N SER A 5 12.52 -3.49 14.54
CA SER A 5 13.09 -3.65 13.19
C SER A 5 14.10 -2.56 12.88
N LYS A 6 15.07 -2.89 12.03
CA LYS A 6 16.07 -1.96 11.49
C LYS A 6 15.48 -1.15 10.33
N ALA A 7 16.18 -0.10 9.95
CA ALA A 7 15.84 0.62 8.72
C ALA A 7 15.95 -0.32 7.52
N ARG A 8 15.07 -0.16 6.54
CA ARG A 8 14.94 -0.99 5.32
C ARG A 8 14.46 -2.44 5.53
N ASP A 9 14.28 -2.90 6.76
CA ASP A 9 13.63 -4.19 7.03
C ASP A 9 12.22 -4.23 6.42
N ILE A 10 11.78 -5.44 6.09
CA ILE A 10 10.42 -5.72 5.64
C ILE A 10 9.53 -5.98 6.87
N VAL A 11 8.41 -5.28 6.95
CA VAL A 11 7.35 -5.51 7.93
C VAL A 11 6.15 -6.10 7.20
N LEU A 12 5.76 -7.32 7.58
CA LEU A 12 4.55 -7.98 7.09
C LEU A 12 3.36 -7.60 7.96
N ASP A 13 2.27 -7.22 7.32
CA ASP A 13 0.97 -7.03 7.96
C ASP A 13 -0.09 -7.86 7.21
N PRO A 14 -0.51 -9.01 7.75
CA PRO A 14 -1.45 -9.89 7.07
C PRO A 14 -2.90 -9.38 7.11
N PHE A 15 -3.18 -8.28 7.81
CA PHE A 15 -4.52 -7.68 7.94
C PHE A 15 -4.40 -6.17 7.79
N GLY A 16 -4.19 -5.71 6.55
CA GLY A 16 -3.84 -4.33 6.22
C GLY A 16 -4.82 -3.28 6.76
N GLY A 17 -6.11 -3.59 6.85
CA GLY A 17 -7.17 -2.74 7.36
C GLY A 17 -7.15 -1.34 6.75
N SER A 18 -6.86 -0.32 7.56
CA SER A 18 -6.76 1.07 7.11
C SER A 18 -5.40 1.46 6.49
N GLY A 19 -4.44 0.55 6.42
CA GLY A 19 -3.10 0.79 5.87
C GLY A 19 -2.13 1.46 6.84
N SER A 20 -2.44 1.47 8.14
CA SER A 20 -1.63 2.18 9.15
C SER A 20 -0.18 1.69 9.20
N THR A 21 0.06 0.38 9.06
CA THR A 21 1.40 -0.21 9.04
C THR A 21 2.22 0.27 7.84
N LEU A 22 1.61 0.39 6.66
CA LEU A 22 2.25 0.91 5.46
C LEU A 22 2.74 2.35 5.69
N ILE A 23 1.87 3.23 6.17
CA ILE A 23 2.22 4.63 6.45
C ILE A 23 3.29 4.74 7.54
N ALA A 24 3.22 3.90 8.58
CA ALA A 24 4.24 3.87 9.62
C ALA A 24 5.62 3.47 9.04
N CYS A 25 5.65 2.46 8.17
CA CYS A 25 6.87 2.01 7.51
C CYS A 25 7.45 3.08 6.59
N GLU A 26 6.62 3.75 5.78
CA GLU A 26 7.02 4.86 4.91
C GLU A 26 7.70 5.98 5.73
N LYS A 27 7.04 6.46 6.81
CA LYS A 27 7.58 7.47 7.73
C LYS A 27 8.88 7.08 8.42
N ALA A 28 9.12 5.78 8.56
CA ALA A 28 10.24 5.26 9.32
C ALA A 28 11.35 4.71 8.41
N GLY A 29 11.22 4.76 7.09
CA GLY A 29 12.19 4.18 6.16
C GLY A 29 12.30 2.66 6.25
N ARG A 30 11.15 1.97 6.37
CA ARG A 30 11.01 0.51 6.28
C ARG A 30 10.17 0.16 5.06
N GLN A 31 10.24 -1.10 4.63
CA GLN A 31 9.37 -1.61 3.58
C GLN A 31 8.17 -2.32 4.22
N ALA A 32 6.96 -2.02 3.79
CA ALA A 32 5.78 -2.78 4.22
C ALA A 32 5.36 -3.79 3.14
N ARG A 33 4.80 -4.91 3.56
CA ARG A 33 4.07 -5.87 2.71
C ARG A 33 2.75 -6.16 3.40
N LEU A 34 1.65 -5.76 2.78
CA LEU A 34 0.30 -5.88 3.35
C LEU A 34 -0.48 -6.96 2.59
N ILE A 35 -1.32 -7.68 3.30
CA ILE A 35 -2.39 -8.51 2.73
C ILE A 35 -3.71 -7.95 3.26
N GLU A 36 -4.69 -7.81 2.38
CA GLU A 36 -6.04 -7.40 2.75
C GLU A 36 -7.07 -8.16 1.91
N LEU A 37 -8.15 -8.59 2.56
CA LEU A 37 -9.15 -9.46 1.94
C LEU A 37 -10.22 -8.66 1.21
N ASP A 38 -10.68 -7.55 1.79
CA ASP A 38 -11.72 -6.74 1.18
C ASP A 38 -11.11 -5.79 0.14
N PRO A 39 -11.52 -5.88 -1.14
CA PRO A 39 -11.04 -4.99 -2.19
C PRO A 39 -11.24 -3.49 -1.86
N LYS A 40 -12.30 -3.13 -1.12
CA LYS A 40 -12.54 -1.74 -0.72
C LYS A 40 -11.48 -1.22 0.24
N TYR A 41 -11.00 -2.08 1.14
CA TYR A 41 -9.90 -1.71 2.03
C TYR A 41 -8.57 -1.68 1.26
N VAL A 42 -8.35 -2.54 0.27
CA VAL A 42 -7.19 -2.45 -0.64
C VAL A 42 -7.14 -1.08 -1.32
N ASP A 43 -8.24 -0.64 -1.93
CA ASP A 43 -8.34 0.65 -2.59
C ASP A 43 -8.08 1.81 -1.60
N THR A 44 -8.64 1.71 -0.39
CA THR A 44 -8.41 2.67 0.70
C THR A 44 -6.93 2.78 1.09
N ILE A 45 -6.26 1.63 1.24
CA ILE A 45 -4.83 1.56 1.59
C ILE A 45 -3.98 2.23 0.51
N ILE A 46 -4.26 1.93 -0.76
CA ILE A 46 -3.53 2.49 -1.91
C ILE A 46 -3.70 4.01 -1.95
N LEU A 47 -4.94 4.50 -1.97
CA LEU A 47 -5.24 5.94 -2.05
C LEU A 47 -4.61 6.71 -0.89
N ARG A 48 -4.71 6.19 0.33
CA ARG A 48 -4.13 6.80 1.53
C ARG A 48 -2.60 6.87 1.45
N TRP A 49 -1.94 5.86 0.89
CA TRP A 49 -0.49 5.89 0.70
C TRP A 49 -0.09 6.86 -0.42
N GLN A 50 -0.82 6.92 -1.53
CA GLN A 50 -0.54 7.88 -2.61
C GLN A 50 -0.67 9.32 -2.10
N GLU A 51 -1.74 9.62 -1.35
CA GLU A 51 -1.95 10.93 -0.73
C GLU A 51 -0.82 11.29 0.25
N PHE A 52 -0.41 10.33 1.09
CA PHE A 52 0.63 10.55 2.08
C PHE A 52 2.04 10.73 1.49
N SER A 53 2.39 9.91 0.50
CA SER A 53 3.76 9.84 -0.06
C SER A 53 3.96 10.73 -1.29
N GLY A 54 2.87 11.10 -1.98
CA GLY A 54 2.93 11.69 -3.32
C GLY A 54 3.31 10.70 -4.43
N GLY A 55 3.46 9.41 -4.09
CA GLY A 55 3.80 8.35 -5.04
C GLY A 55 2.60 7.85 -5.84
N THR A 56 2.88 7.23 -6.99
CA THR A 56 1.89 6.54 -7.81
C THR A 56 2.02 5.04 -7.59
N ALA A 57 0.94 4.39 -7.15
CA ALA A 57 0.89 2.96 -6.95
C ALA A 57 0.77 2.27 -8.31
N VAL A 58 1.57 1.23 -8.50
CA VAL A 58 1.62 0.44 -9.73
C VAL A 58 1.33 -1.02 -9.44
N LEU A 59 0.57 -1.66 -10.32
CA LEU A 59 0.34 -3.09 -10.23
C LEU A 59 1.60 -3.84 -10.66
N ASP A 60 2.10 -4.67 -9.75
CA ASP A 60 3.27 -5.50 -10.02
C ASP A 60 3.08 -6.41 -11.25
N GLY A 61 4.13 -6.60 -12.03
CA GLY A 61 4.13 -7.36 -13.29
C GLY A 61 3.43 -6.69 -14.48
N GLY A 62 2.65 -5.62 -14.27
CA GLY A 62 1.90 -4.93 -15.34
C GLY A 62 2.27 -3.46 -15.56
N GLY A 63 2.91 -2.81 -14.59
CA GLY A 63 3.34 -1.41 -14.67
C GLY A 63 2.23 -0.36 -14.69
N ARG A 64 0.97 -0.78 -14.86
CA ARG A 64 -0.21 0.08 -14.86
C ARG A 64 -0.44 0.70 -13.49
N SER A 65 -0.81 1.98 -13.47
CA SER A 65 -1.14 2.71 -12.26
C SER A 65 -2.47 2.25 -11.66
N TYR A 66 -2.70 2.59 -10.39
CA TYR A 66 -3.98 2.38 -9.74
C TYR A 66 -5.14 3.03 -10.52
N GLU A 67 -4.95 4.25 -11.01
CA GLU A 67 -5.96 5.00 -11.77
C GLU A 67 -6.32 4.32 -13.10
N GLU A 68 -5.33 3.80 -13.83
CA GLU A 68 -5.57 3.06 -15.07
C GLU A 68 -6.40 1.79 -14.83
N ILE A 69 -6.13 1.10 -13.72
CA ILE A 69 -6.87 -0.12 -13.35
C ILE A 69 -8.27 0.20 -12.86
N ALA A 70 -8.42 1.23 -12.03
CA ALA A 70 -9.72 1.65 -11.50
C ALA A 70 -10.66 2.06 -12.65
N ALA A 71 -10.19 2.88 -13.60
CA ALA A 71 -10.96 3.28 -14.78
C ALA A 71 -11.38 2.07 -15.64
N GLY A 72 -10.50 1.07 -15.78
CA GLY A 72 -10.80 -0.16 -16.53
C GLY A 72 -11.88 -1.04 -15.88
N ARG A 73 -12.08 -0.95 -14.55
CA ARG A 73 -13.15 -1.68 -13.85
C ARG A 73 -14.51 -1.01 -13.98
N GLU A 74 -14.55 0.32 -14.07
CA GLU A 74 -15.79 1.09 -14.24
C GLU A 74 -16.38 0.96 -15.66
N ALA A 75 -15.53 0.64 -16.65
CA ALA A 75 -15.93 0.46 -18.04
C ALA A 75 -16.43 -0.96 -18.39
N ALA A 76 -16.36 -1.92 -17.46
CA ALA A 76 -16.73 -3.32 -17.62
C ALA A 76 -18.05 -3.65 -16.92
#